data_AF-A0A514LG29-F1
#
_entry.id   AF-A0A514LG29-F1
#
_cell.length_a   1.000
_cell.length_b   1.000
_cell.length_c   1.000
_cell.angle_alpha   90.00
_cell.angle_beta   90.00
_cell.angle_gamma   90.00
#
_symmetry.space_group_name_H-M   'P 1'
#
loop_
_entity.id
_entity.type
_entity.pdbx_description
1 polymer ?
#
loop_
_entity_poly.entity_id
_entity_poly.type
_entity_poly.pdbx_seq_one_letter_code
_entity_poly.pdbx_strand_id
1 'polypeptide(L)'
;MKVINIKDLRAKKSATEKENKLWELDDYFEYCFIDDYESIYDKFKVESIQVDDYFVSILEAKGKYHMVAVRFPKIYDVHEIVEFLDTHSFGFDEKGKDGYYIDNAAEIEKAVLYKGLPIVVATIGKDSVYISTDGLTEVTDSYEHYNSIVNPADASLVDVQKEMENDSAADWDDSITLGKQKTYLDDGRHVKVSAWADDGYTFITYSFSAAGIENYSDQEITLYLKQYGLSEVMNNKKFEIFHFVDQDANACRSINIVVGEPDD
;
A
#
# COMPACT_ATOMS: atom_id res chain seq x y z
N MET A 1 -32.04 -18.42 0.93
CA MET A 1 -31.85 -17.04 1.41
C MET A 1 -30.37 -16.75 1.29
N LYS A 2 -29.94 -15.89 0.36
CA LYS A 2 -28.51 -15.55 0.19
C LYS A 2 -28.13 -14.63 1.36
N VAL A 3 -27.33 -15.14 2.29
CA VAL A 3 -26.75 -14.32 3.37
C VAL A 3 -25.63 -13.51 2.73
N ILE A 4 -25.82 -12.20 2.60
CA ILE A 4 -24.80 -11.30 2.06
C ILE A 4 -23.95 -10.84 3.25
N ASN A 5 -22.64 -11.03 3.16
CA ASN A 5 -21.72 -10.60 4.20
C ASN A 5 -21.76 -9.06 4.29
N ILE A 6 -21.85 -8.53 5.51
CA ILE A 6 -21.88 -7.08 5.75
C ILE A 6 -20.58 -6.40 5.30
N LYS A 7 -19.45 -7.14 5.29
CA LYS A 7 -18.18 -6.67 4.71
C LYS A 7 -18.32 -6.45 3.20
N ASP A 8 -18.83 -7.44 2.46
CA ASP A 8 -19.06 -7.34 1.01
C ASP A 8 -20.04 -6.21 0.65
N LEU A 9 -21.04 -5.95 1.50
CA LEU A 9 -21.99 -4.85 1.34
C LEU A 9 -21.35 -3.47 1.56
N ARG A 10 -20.40 -3.35 2.49
CA ARG A 10 -19.63 -2.11 2.72
C ARG A 10 -18.60 -1.89 1.62
N ALA A 11 -17.89 -2.95 1.23
CA ALA A 11 -16.95 -2.95 0.12
C ALA A 11 -17.65 -2.54 -1.18
N LYS A 12 -18.84 -3.08 -1.48
CA LYS A 12 -19.63 -2.65 -2.65
C LYS A 12 -20.06 -1.18 -2.63
N LYS A 13 -20.32 -0.60 -1.45
CA LYS A 13 -20.75 0.80 -1.35
C LYS A 13 -19.57 1.78 -1.42
N SER A 14 -18.43 1.40 -0.86
CA SER A 14 -17.14 2.09 -0.96
C SER A 14 -16.57 2.03 -2.39
N ALA A 15 -16.66 0.87 -3.04
CA ALA A 15 -16.24 0.67 -4.42
C ALA A 15 -16.91 1.68 -5.36
N THR A 16 -18.23 1.90 -5.25
CA THR A 16 -18.94 2.85 -6.13
C THR A 16 -18.52 4.32 -5.95
N GLU A 17 -18.08 4.73 -4.76
CA GLU A 17 -17.56 6.10 -4.54
C GLU A 17 -16.12 6.27 -5.07
N LYS A 18 -15.33 5.18 -5.09
CA LYS A 18 -13.93 5.16 -5.53
C LYS A 18 -13.73 4.83 -7.01
N GLU A 19 -14.70 4.16 -7.63
CA GLU A 19 -14.71 3.70 -9.03
C GLU A 19 -14.54 4.84 -10.05
N ASN A 20 -14.88 6.08 -9.68
CA ASN A 20 -14.70 7.25 -10.55
C ASN A 20 -13.43 8.07 -10.25
N LYS A 21 -12.59 7.60 -9.32
CA LYS A 21 -11.44 8.34 -8.80
C LYS A 21 -10.12 7.57 -8.89
N LEU A 22 -10.18 6.25 -9.10
CA LEU A 22 -9.02 5.40 -9.27
C LEU A 22 -8.68 5.24 -10.76
N TRP A 23 -7.50 5.71 -11.12
CA TRP A 23 -6.96 5.66 -12.46
C TRP A 23 -5.80 4.67 -12.51
N GLU A 24 -5.70 3.95 -13.60
CA GLU A 24 -4.60 3.07 -13.93
C GLU A 24 -3.70 3.73 -14.96
N LEU A 25 -2.41 3.75 -14.66
CA LEU A 25 -1.32 4.14 -15.55
C LEU A 25 -0.32 2.98 -15.65
N ASP A 26 0.64 3.08 -16.57
CA ASP A 26 1.61 2.01 -16.86
C ASP A 26 2.33 1.50 -15.59
N ASP A 27 2.85 2.42 -14.76
CA ASP A 27 3.71 2.06 -13.63
C ASP A 27 3.02 2.16 -12.25
N TYR A 28 1.80 2.69 -12.19
CA TYR A 28 1.09 2.92 -10.92
C TYR A 28 -0.42 3.08 -11.08
N PHE A 29 -1.14 2.96 -9.97
CA PHE A 29 -2.52 3.41 -9.81
C PHE A 29 -2.55 4.76 -9.11
N GLU A 30 -3.45 5.66 -9.51
CA GLU A 30 -3.64 6.98 -8.91
C GLU A 30 -5.08 7.15 -8.41
N TYR A 31 -5.24 7.42 -7.11
CA TYR A 31 -6.53 7.79 -6.54
C TYR A 31 -6.60 9.30 -6.34
N CYS A 32 -7.50 9.96 -7.07
CA CYS A 32 -7.67 11.40 -7.04
C CYS A 32 -8.60 11.85 -5.89
N PHE A 33 -8.07 12.69 -4.99
CA PHE A 33 -8.87 13.37 -3.97
C PHE A 33 -9.67 14.55 -4.58
N ILE A 34 -9.10 15.20 -5.60
CA ILE A 34 -9.74 16.29 -6.34
C ILE A 34 -9.95 15.83 -7.78
N ASP A 35 -11.20 15.72 -8.20
CA ASP A 35 -11.56 15.31 -9.56
C ASP A 35 -11.08 16.36 -10.57
N ASP A 36 -10.52 15.91 -11.70
CA ASP A 36 -10.05 16.75 -12.81
C ASP A 36 -9.14 17.90 -12.38
N TYR A 37 -8.30 17.71 -11.34
CA TYR A 37 -7.45 18.78 -10.81
C TYR A 37 -6.57 19.43 -11.91
N GLU A 38 -6.12 18.65 -12.88
CA GLU A 38 -5.34 19.13 -14.03
C GLU A 38 -6.09 20.14 -14.90
N SER A 39 -7.42 20.02 -14.99
CA SER A 39 -8.28 20.94 -15.73
C SER A 39 -8.72 22.14 -14.89
N ILE A 40 -8.69 22.02 -13.57
CA ILE A 40 -9.06 23.09 -12.63
C ILE A 40 -7.97 24.15 -12.54
N TYR A 41 -6.70 23.74 -12.66
CA TYR A 41 -5.55 24.62 -12.50
C TYR A 41 -4.86 24.89 -13.85
N ASP A 42 -4.89 26.13 -14.34
CA ASP A 42 -4.25 26.49 -15.63
C ASP A 42 -2.72 26.47 -15.60
N LYS A 43 -2.14 26.71 -14.42
CA LYS A 43 -0.69 26.74 -14.17
C LYS A 43 -0.43 26.21 -12.77
N PHE A 44 0.15 25.04 -12.71
CA PHE A 44 0.48 24.38 -11.46
C PHE A 44 1.79 23.63 -11.56
N LYS A 45 2.32 23.26 -10.39
CA LYS A 45 3.37 22.24 -10.26
C LYS A 45 2.80 21.14 -9.38
N VAL A 46 2.87 19.89 -9.81
CA VAL A 46 2.59 18.74 -8.95
C VAL A 46 3.91 18.12 -8.56
N GLU A 47 4.04 17.80 -7.27
CA GLU A 47 5.18 17.09 -6.70
C GLU A 47 4.67 15.78 -6.12
N SER A 48 5.37 14.69 -6.40
CA SER A 48 5.04 13.35 -5.89
C SER A 48 5.95 13.03 -4.72
N ILE A 49 5.40 13.02 -3.52
CA ILE A 49 6.16 12.90 -2.27
C ILE A 49 6.01 11.48 -1.74
N GLN A 50 7.13 10.76 -1.60
CA GLN A 50 7.12 9.44 -1.01
C GLN A 50 6.81 9.54 0.50
N VAL A 51 5.76 8.86 0.93
CA VAL A 51 5.37 8.80 2.35
C VAL A 51 5.76 7.45 2.95
N ASP A 52 5.50 6.38 2.21
CA ASP A 52 5.93 5.02 2.56
C ASP A 52 6.32 4.27 1.26
N ASP A 53 5.69 3.15 0.94
CA ASP A 53 5.79 2.52 -0.40
C ASP A 53 4.73 3.05 -1.39
N TYR A 54 4.03 4.12 -1.03
CA TYR A 54 3.15 4.91 -1.88
C TYR A 54 3.53 6.39 -1.82
N PHE A 55 3.00 7.16 -2.78
CA PHE A 55 3.33 8.57 -2.96
C PHE A 55 2.09 9.44 -2.83
N VAL A 56 2.25 10.62 -2.23
CA VAL A 56 1.20 11.63 -2.15
C VAL A 56 1.51 12.75 -3.13
N SER A 57 0.55 13.10 -3.97
CA SER A 57 0.68 14.19 -4.94
C SER A 57 0.24 15.51 -4.33
N ILE A 58 1.16 16.46 -4.24
CA ILE A 58 0.92 17.82 -3.76
C ILE A 58 1.00 18.79 -4.93
N LEU A 59 -0.11 19.48 -5.21
CA LEU A 59 -0.22 20.51 -6.22
C LEU A 59 0.05 21.89 -5.61
N GLU A 60 0.99 22.62 -6.19
CA GLU A 60 1.24 24.04 -5.90
C GLU A 60 0.58 24.92 -6.98
N ALA A 61 -0.37 25.75 -6.56
CA ALA A 61 -1.02 26.75 -7.42
C ALA A 61 -1.21 28.07 -6.68
N LYS A 62 -0.77 29.18 -7.31
CA LYS A 62 -0.88 30.55 -6.77
C LYS A 62 -0.31 30.68 -5.34
N GLY A 63 0.77 29.96 -5.04
CA GLY A 63 1.42 29.96 -3.73
C GLY A 63 0.66 29.20 -2.63
N LYS A 64 -0.32 28.37 -3.01
CA LYS A 64 -1.02 27.45 -2.11
C LYS A 64 -0.73 26.01 -2.52
N TYR A 65 -0.70 25.14 -1.53
CA TYR A 65 -0.50 23.71 -1.71
C TYR A 65 -1.81 22.96 -1.48
N HIS A 66 -2.06 21.93 -2.28
CA HIS A 66 -3.23 21.07 -2.20
C HIS A 66 -2.78 19.62 -2.34
N MET A 67 -3.21 18.73 -1.43
CA MET A 67 -3.12 17.30 -1.68
C MET A 67 -4.18 16.91 -2.72
N VAL A 68 -3.76 16.38 -3.86
CA VAL A 68 -4.65 16.13 -5.00
C VAL A 68 -4.84 14.66 -5.30
N ALA A 69 -3.86 13.81 -4.98
CA ALA A 69 -3.95 12.38 -5.21
C ALA A 69 -3.01 11.58 -4.29
N VAL A 70 -3.22 10.27 -4.26
CA VAL A 70 -2.27 9.26 -3.76
C VAL A 70 -1.99 8.26 -4.88
N ARG A 71 -0.73 7.84 -5.00
CA ARG A 71 -0.24 6.94 -6.05
C ARG A 71 0.32 5.66 -5.44
N PHE A 72 -0.15 4.53 -5.94
CA PHE A 72 0.26 3.20 -5.52
C PHE A 72 1.05 2.55 -6.66
N PRO A 73 2.33 2.19 -6.48
CA PRO A 73 3.06 1.43 -7.47
C PRO A 73 2.34 0.11 -7.76
N LYS A 74 2.56 -0.47 -8.95
CA LYS A 74 1.85 -1.68 -9.37
C LYS A 74 1.97 -2.85 -8.41
N ILE A 75 2.94 -2.89 -7.51
CA ILE A 75 3.04 -3.89 -6.42
C ILE A 75 1.76 -4.04 -5.58
N TYR A 76 0.89 -3.04 -5.61
CA TYR A 76 -0.47 -3.06 -5.08
C TYR A 76 -1.48 -3.53 -6.12
N ASP A 77 -2.35 -4.45 -5.74
CA ASP A 77 -3.56 -4.75 -6.53
C ASP A 77 -4.73 -3.79 -6.18
N VAL A 78 -5.77 -3.77 -7.02
CA VAL A 78 -6.93 -2.89 -6.85
C VAL A 78 -7.66 -3.17 -5.53
N HIS A 79 -7.73 -4.42 -5.09
CA HIS A 79 -8.40 -4.79 -3.84
C HIS A 79 -7.65 -4.22 -2.63
N GLU A 80 -6.32 -4.38 -2.59
CA GLU A 80 -5.42 -3.79 -1.59
C GLU A 80 -5.59 -2.27 -1.53
N ILE A 81 -5.66 -1.60 -2.68
CA ILE A 81 -5.85 -0.15 -2.75
C ILE A 81 -7.21 0.25 -2.16
N VAL A 82 -8.29 -0.43 -2.54
CA VAL A 82 -9.64 -0.11 -2.05
C VAL A 82 -9.73 -0.30 -0.54
N GLU A 83 -9.19 -1.39 -0.01
CA GLU A 83 -9.13 -1.68 1.43
C GLU A 83 -8.29 -0.62 2.16
N PHE A 84 -7.14 -0.23 1.61
CA PHE A 84 -6.31 0.83 2.15
C PHE A 84 -7.09 2.15 2.24
N LEU A 85 -7.73 2.56 1.15
CA LEU A 85 -8.55 3.77 1.10
C LEU A 85 -9.82 3.70 1.97
N ASP A 86 -10.25 2.51 2.40
CA ASP A 86 -11.40 2.32 3.32
C ASP A 86 -11.05 2.42 4.79
N THR A 87 -9.77 2.27 5.08
CA THR A 87 -9.25 2.16 6.44
C THR A 87 -8.34 3.33 6.80
N HIS A 88 -7.87 4.10 5.81
CA HIS A 88 -6.94 5.21 5.99
C HIS A 88 -7.51 6.55 5.54
N SER A 89 -7.09 7.59 6.25
CA SER A 89 -7.34 8.99 5.99
C SER A 89 -6.01 9.69 5.72
N PHE A 90 -6.05 10.73 4.90
CA PHE A 90 -4.88 11.51 4.49
C PHE A 90 -5.10 12.97 4.86
N GLY A 91 -4.09 13.60 5.44
CA GLY A 91 -4.12 15.01 5.82
C GLY A 91 -2.86 15.73 5.35
N PHE A 92 -3.01 17.01 5.00
CA PHE A 92 -1.88 17.86 4.64
C PHE A 92 -2.11 19.31 5.04
N ASP A 93 -1.14 19.88 5.77
CA ASP A 93 -1.15 21.27 6.26
C ASP A 93 -2.46 21.66 6.99
N GLU A 94 -3.14 20.69 7.60
CA GLU A 94 -4.36 20.93 8.37
C GLU A 94 -4.01 21.53 9.73
N LYS A 95 -4.40 22.79 9.95
CA LYS A 95 -4.00 23.56 11.12
C LYS A 95 -5.18 24.13 11.89
N GLY A 96 -5.26 23.75 13.17
CA GLY A 96 -6.25 24.22 14.13
C GLY A 96 -5.66 25.24 15.10
N LYS A 97 -6.39 25.51 16.18
CA LYS A 97 -5.94 26.42 17.24
C LYS A 97 -4.73 25.87 18.01
N ASP A 98 -4.68 24.55 18.16
CA ASP A 98 -3.71 23.86 19.02
C ASP A 98 -2.55 23.22 18.24
N GLY A 99 -2.44 23.51 16.94
CA GLY A 99 -1.38 22.99 16.07
C GLY A 99 -1.93 22.26 14.86
N TYR A 100 -1.10 21.37 14.29
CA TYR A 100 -1.48 20.52 13.18
C TYR A 100 -2.36 19.36 13.65
N TYR A 101 -3.34 18.99 12.85
CA TYR A 101 -4.23 17.89 13.14
C TYR A 101 -4.62 17.15 11.86
N ILE A 102 -5.25 15.99 12.02
CA ILE A 102 -5.98 15.30 10.96
C ILE A 102 -7.38 14.96 11.50
N ASP A 103 -8.43 15.30 10.74
CA ASP A 103 -9.81 14.97 11.09
C ASP A 103 -10.16 13.50 10.78
N ASN A 104 -11.16 12.96 11.48
CA ASN A 104 -11.68 11.60 11.31
C ASN A 104 -10.60 10.52 11.40
N ALA A 105 -9.69 10.67 12.36
CA ALA A 105 -8.58 9.75 12.58
C ALA A 105 -8.71 9.04 13.93
N ALA A 106 -8.23 7.79 13.99
CA ALA A 106 -8.11 7.01 15.22
C ALA A 106 -6.66 6.99 15.70
N GLU A 107 -5.71 6.70 14.81
CA GLU A 107 -4.28 6.61 15.11
C GLU A 107 -3.45 7.04 13.90
N ILE A 108 -2.40 7.83 14.15
CA ILE A 108 -1.43 8.23 13.12
C ILE A 108 -0.51 7.05 12.85
N GLU A 109 -0.48 6.61 11.59
CA GLU A 109 0.42 5.56 11.14
C GLU A 109 1.74 6.15 10.64
N LYS A 110 1.64 7.23 9.84
CA LYS A 110 2.80 7.86 9.23
C LYS A 110 2.65 9.38 9.20
N ALA A 111 3.73 10.08 9.49
CA ALA A 111 3.82 11.52 9.30
C ALA A 111 5.22 11.92 8.83
N VAL A 112 5.28 12.77 7.80
CA VAL A 112 6.51 13.36 7.25
C VAL A 112 6.30 14.86 7.01
N LEU A 113 7.37 15.63 6.86
CA LEU A 113 7.31 17.03 6.50
C LEU A 113 7.69 17.24 5.05
N TYR A 114 6.92 18.05 4.33
CA TYR A 114 7.25 18.58 3.02
C TYR A 114 7.23 20.10 3.08
N LYS A 115 8.38 20.74 2.86
CA LYS A 115 8.63 22.17 3.02
C LYS A 115 8.20 22.68 4.39
N GLY A 116 8.42 21.88 5.44
CA GLY A 116 7.99 22.16 6.81
C GLY A 116 6.48 22.00 7.07
N LEU A 117 5.70 21.51 6.10
CA LEU A 117 4.27 21.25 6.23
C LEU A 117 4.03 19.73 6.40
N PRO A 118 3.23 19.30 7.37
CA PRO A 118 3.03 17.87 7.61
C PRO A 118 2.14 17.24 6.55
N ILE A 119 2.58 16.07 6.06
CA ILE A 119 1.78 15.07 5.36
C ILE A 119 1.52 13.93 6.36
N VAL A 120 0.27 13.52 6.49
CA VAL A 120 -0.19 12.62 7.55
C VAL A 120 -1.05 11.52 6.92
N VAL A 121 -0.78 10.28 7.33
CA VAL A 121 -1.66 9.14 7.07
C VAL A 121 -2.04 8.52 8.40
N ALA A 122 -3.34 8.32 8.59
CA ALA A 122 -3.91 7.82 9.82
C ALA A 122 -5.02 6.83 9.54
N THR A 123 -5.22 5.87 10.43
CA THR A 123 -6.39 4.99 10.38
C THR A 123 -7.66 5.81 10.65
N ILE A 124 -8.76 5.48 9.95
CA ILE A 124 -10.02 6.22 10.07
C ILE A 124 -10.63 6.04 11.46
N GLY A 125 -10.99 7.16 12.07
CA GLY A 125 -11.68 7.25 13.35
C GLY A 125 -12.82 8.27 13.32
N LYS A 126 -13.20 8.79 14.49
CA LYS A 126 -14.30 9.77 14.64
C LYS A 126 -13.85 11.12 15.17
N ASP A 127 -12.61 11.20 15.62
CA ASP A 127 -12.06 12.35 16.32
C ASP A 127 -10.98 13.01 15.47
N SER A 128 -10.58 14.22 15.88
CA SER A 128 -9.39 14.87 15.34
C SER A 128 -8.18 14.47 16.16
N VAL A 129 -7.10 14.05 15.50
CA VAL A 129 -5.84 13.70 16.16
C VAL A 129 -4.81 14.79 15.90
N TYR A 130 -4.28 15.38 16.98
CA TYR A 130 -3.26 16.43 16.90
C TYR A 130 -1.85 15.84 16.78
N ILE A 131 -1.00 16.55 16.06
CA ILE A 131 0.29 16.05 15.59
C ILE A 131 1.37 17.06 15.96
N SER A 132 2.43 16.57 16.62
CA SER A 132 3.64 17.35 16.78
C SER A 132 4.50 17.19 15.53
N THR A 133 5.02 18.31 15.02
CA THR A 133 6.00 18.30 13.93
C THR A 133 7.43 18.05 14.44
N ASP A 134 7.64 18.06 15.75
CA ASP A 134 8.95 17.88 16.36
C ASP A 134 9.45 16.45 16.11
N GLY A 135 10.60 16.33 15.44
CA GLY A 135 11.23 15.04 15.15
C GLY A 135 10.66 14.31 13.93
N LEU A 136 9.70 14.89 13.21
CA LEU A 136 9.26 14.35 11.92
C LEU A 136 10.36 14.46 10.86
N THR A 137 10.45 13.47 9.98
CA THR A 137 11.40 13.47 8.87
C THR A 137 10.98 14.49 7.81
N GLU A 138 11.87 15.44 7.51
CA GLU A 138 11.72 16.37 6.39
C GLU A 138 12.16 15.68 5.10
N VAL A 139 11.23 15.55 4.15
CA VAL A 139 11.47 14.86 2.88
C VAL A 139 11.66 15.81 1.70
N THR A 140 11.74 17.13 1.92
CA THR A 140 11.88 18.14 0.84
C THR A 140 13.03 17.87 -0.14
N ASP A 141 14.14 17.32 0.34
CA ASP A 141 15.36 17.12 -0.44
C ASP A 141 15.63 15.65 -0.80
N SER A 142 14.77 14.72 -0.38
CA SER A 142 15.02 13.27 -0.47
C SER A 142 14.08 12.50 -1.41
N TYR A 143 13.23 13.18 -2.19
CA TYR A 143 12.49 12.54 -3.28
C TYR A 143 13.21 12.73 -4.61
N GLU A 144 13.26 11.68 -5.43
CA GLU A 144 13.57 11.84 -6.85
C GLU A 144 12.47 12.71 -7.46
N HIS A 145 12.85 13.84 -8.07
CA HIS A 145 11.91 14.64 -8.84
C HIS A 145 11.43 13.82 -10.04
N TYR A 146 10.35 13.07 -9.87
CA TYR A 146 9.55 12.55 -10.96
C TYR A 146 8.82 13.73 -11.60
N ASN A 147 9.53 14.44 -12.48
CA ASN A 147 8.91 15.33 -13.46
C ASN A 147 8.23 14.45 -14.52
N SER A 148 7.19 13.71 -14.15
CA SER A 148 6.30 13.07 -15.12
C SER A 148 5.34 14.14 -15.60
N ILE A 149 5.41 14.48 -16.89
CA ILE A 149 4.22 15.03 -17.56
C ILE A 149 3.23 13.88 -17.58
N VAL A 150 2.25 13.90 -16.67
CA VAL A 150 1.12 12.98 -16.75
C VAL A 150 0.39 13.37 -18.03
N ASN A 151 0.34 12.43 -18.97
CA ASN A 151 -0.52 12.56 -20.13
C ASN A 151 -1.83 11.85 -19.78
N PRO A 152 -2.88 12.57 -19.35
CA PRO A 152 -4.15 11.93 -18.97
C PRO A 152 -4.79 11.12 -20.11
N ALA A 153 -4.32 11.26 -21.36
CA ALA A 153 -4.74 10.40 -22.47
C ALA A 153 -4.25 8.94 -22.34
N ASP A 154 -3.20 8.69 -21.55
CA ASP A 154 -2.63 7.36 -21.33
C ASP A 154 -3.20 6.68 -20.07
N ALA A 155 -3.99 7.41 -19.27
CA ALA A 155 -4.65 6.87 -18.08
C ALA A 155 -6.01 6.24 -18.43
N SER A 156 -6.32 5.09 -17.83
CA SER A 156 -7.64 4.46 -17.93
C SER A 156 -8.32 4.40 -16.57
N LEU A 157 -9.61 4.72 -16.53
CA LEU A 157 -10.40 4.59 -15.30
C LEU A 157 -10.53 3.10 -14.95
N VAL A 158 -10.25 2.75 -13.70
CA VAL A 158 -10.35 1.37 -13.21
C VAL A 158 -11.81 1.02 -12.95
N ASP A 159 -12.29 -0.05 -13.58
CA ASP A 159 -13.58 -0.66 -13.24
C ASP A 159 -13.41 -1.48 -11.96
N VAL A 160 -13.46 -0.79 -10.82
CA VAL A 160 -13.21 -1.38 -9.50
C VAL A 160 -14.14 -2.57 -9.24
N GLN A 161 -15.40 -2.50 -9.68
CA GLN A 161 -16.34 -3.60 -9.49
C GLN A 161 -15.92 -4.84 -10.28
N LYS A 162 -15.55 -4.66 -11.55
CA LYS A 162 -15.08 -5.76 -12.38
C LYS A 162 -13.76 -6.34 -11.87
N GLU A 163 -12.83 -5.52 -11.41
CA GLU A 163 -11.56 -6.01 -10.85
C GLU A 163 -11.80 -6.79 -9.55
N MET A 164 -12.70 -6.30 -8.68
CA MET A 164 -13.13 -7.05 -7.49
C MET A 164 -13.92 -8.33 -7.83
N GLU A 165 -14.61 -8.37 -8.97
CA GLU A 165 -15.34 -9.57 -9.44
C GLU A 165 -14.42 -10.59 -10.14
N ASN A 166 -13.39 -10.13 -10.85
CA ASN A 166 -12.40 -11.00 -11.50
C ASN A 166 -11.61 -11.83 -10.48
N ASP A 167 -11.25 -11.24 -9.34
CA ASP A 167 -10.67 -11.97 -8.21
C ASP A 167 -11.66 -12.99 -7.61
N SER A 168 -12.96 -12.69 -7.63
CA SER A 168 -14.00 -13.63 -7.17
C SER A 168 -14.35 -14.73 -8.19
N ALA A 169 -13.90 -14.59 -9.44
CA ALA A 169 -14.13 -15.54 -10.53
C ALA A 169 -12.93 -16.46 -10.80
N ALA A 170 -11.80 -16.24 -10.12
CA ALA A 170 -10.76 -17.24 -9.96
C ALA A 170 -11.30 -18.36 -9.05
N ASP A 171 -11.46 -19.56 -9.63
CA ASP A 171 -11.91 -20.79 -8.98
C ASP A 171 -11.33 -20.98 -7.56
N TRP A 172 -12.21 -21.07 -6.56
CA TRP A 172 -12.04 -21.72 -5.26
C TRP A 172 -10.68 -21.52 -4.56
N ASP A 173 -10.20 -20.28 -4.45
CA ASP A 173 -9.27 -19.97 -3.37
C ASP A 173 -10.10 -19.63 -2.13
N ASP A 174 -10.40 -20.65 -1.32
CA ASP A 174 -11.01 -20.47 0.00
C ASP A 174 -10.01 -19.87 1.01
N SER A 175 -8.85 -19.40 0.53
CA SER A 175 -7.89 -18.72 1.38
C SER A 175 -8.44 -17.41 1.93
N ILE A 176 -8.22 -17.20 3.22
CA ILE A 176 -8.58 -15.99 3.94
C ILE A 176 -7.29 -15.35 4.41
N THR A 177 -7.02 -14.13 3.94
CA THR A 177 -5.95 -13.33 4.54
C THR A 177 -6.36 -12.92 5.96
N LEU A 178 -5.52 -13.27 6.93
CA LEU A 178 -5.69 -12.95 8.35
C LEU A 178 -4.98 -11.65 8.74
N GLY A 179 -3.91 -11.30 8.02
CA GLY A 179 -3.19 -10.04 8.24
C GLY A 179 -2.00 -9.87 7.29
N LYS A 180 -1.62 -8.62 7.07
CA LYS A 180 -0.43 -8.25 6.29
C LYS A 180 0.46 -7.37 7.16
N GLN A 181 1.76 -7.55 7.04
CA GLN A 181 2.77 -6.74 7.70
C GLN A 181 3.95 -6.53 6.75
N LYS A 182 4.63 -5.39 6.90
CA LYS A 182 5.90 -5.11 6.23
C LYS A 182 7.03 -5.24 7.23
N THR A 183 8.14 -5.80 6.78
CA THR A 183 9.40 -5.84 7.54
C THR A 183 10.59 -5.71 6.58
N TYR A 184 11.79 -5.64 7.13
CA TYR A 184 13.02 -5.52 6.36
C TYR A 184 14.02 -6.58 6.80
N LEU A 185 14.77 -7.10 5.85
CA LEU A 185 15.99 -7.83 6.13
C LEU A 185 17.09 -6.86 6.58
N ASP A 186 18.10 -7.37 7.28
CA ASP A 186 19.21 -6.55 7.78
C ASP A 186 20.05 -5.91 6.65
N ASP A 187 19.93 -6.40 5.40
CA ASP A 187 20.54 -5.77 4.22
C ASP A 187 19.69 -4.67 3.58
N GLY A 188 18.56 -4.32 4.21
CA GLY A 188 17.64 -3.26 3.77
C GLY A 188 16.55 -3.73 2.80
N ARG A 189 16.54 -5.02 2.42
CA ARG A 189 15.53 -5.55 1.51
C ARG A 189 14.15 -5.58 2.15
N HIS A 190 13.15 -5.07 1.45
CA HIS A 190 11.76 -5.11 1.89
C HIS A 190 11.19 -6.53 1.82
N VAL A 191 10.42 -6.91 2.84
CA VAL A 191 9.76 -8.20 2.97
C VAL A 191 8.28 -7.97 3.28
N LYS A 192 7.41 -8.44 2.38
CA LYS A 192 5.96 -8.52 2.59
C LYS A 192 5.66 -9.79 3.38
N VAL A 193 5.09 -9.65 4.57
CA VAL A 193 4.64 -10.75 5.42
C VAL A 193 3.13 -10.84 5.32
N SER A 194 2.59 -12.00 4.96
CA SER A 194 1.16 -12.24 4.89
C SER A 194 0.80 -13.45 5.73
N ALA A 195 -0.10 -13.28 6.69
CA ALA A 195 -0.74 -14.38 7.39
C ALA A 195 -2.06 -14.70 6.67
N TRP A 196 -2.28 -15.95 6.32
CA TRP A 196 -3.48 -16.40 5.62
C TRP A 196 -3.84 -17.82 6.06
N ALA A 197 -5.09 -18.22 5.83
CA ALA A 197 -5.57 -19.56 6.17
C ALA A 197 -6.27 -20.17 4.97
N ASP A 198 -6.05 -21.46 4.72
CA ASP A 198 -6.66 -22.21 3.61
C ASP A 198 -6.85 -23.66 4.04
N ASP A 199 -8.00 -24.25 3.70
CA ASP A 199 -8.38 -25.63 4.08
C ASP A 199 -8.13 -25.99 5.56
N GLY A 200 -8.33 -25.03 6.47
CA GLY A 200 -8.12 -25.18 7.91
C GLY A 200 -6.67 -25.10 8.38
N TYR A 201 -5.72 -24.92 7.47
CA TYR A 201 -4.33 -24.58 7.77
C TYR A 201 -4.18 -23.07 7.93
N THR A 202 -3.19 -22.65 8.72
CA THR A 202 -2.76 -21.25 8.79
C THR A 202 -1.31 -21.15 8.37
N PHE A 203 -1.04 -20.20 7.49
CA PHE A 203 0.25 -19.96 6.88
C PHE A 203 0.76 -18.56 7.22
N ILE A 204 2.07 -18.42 7.31
CA ILE A 204 2.76 -17.13 7.22
C ILE A 204 3.68 -17.19 6.00
N THR A 205 3.48 -16.27 5.07
CA THR A 205 4.26 -16.11 3.85
C THR A 205 5.16 -14.89 3.93
N TYR A 206 6.46 -15.07 3.67
CA TYR A 206 7.43 -14.00 3.54
C TYR A 206 7.82 -13.87 2.08
N SER A 207 7.46 -12.75 1.43
CA SER A 207 7.76 -12.47 0.03
C SER A 207 8.72 -11.30 -0.11
N PHE A 208 9.77 -11.46 -0.93
CA PHE A 208 10.80 -10.45 -1.13
C PHE A 208 11.42 -10.54 -2.52
N SER A 209 12.02 -9.43 -2.97
CA SER A 209 12.77 -9.37 -4.24
C SER A 209 13.95 -10.35 -4.20
N ALA A 210 14.24 -11.04 -5.30
CA ALA A 210 15.41 -11.89 -5.44
C ALA A 210 16.63 -11.15 -6.02
N ALA A 211 16.56 -9.82 -6.15
CA ALA A 211 17.65 -9.02 -6.74
C ALA A 211 19.00 -9.30 -6.04
N GLY A 212 20.02 -9.66 -6.83
CA GLY A 212 21.36 -10.03 -6.39
C GLY A 212 21.50 -11.43 -5.76
N ILE A 213 20.41 -12.18 -5.63
CA ILE A 213 20.37 -13.55 -5.09
C ILE A 213 19.51 -14.49 -5.97
N GLU A 214 19.33 -14.14 -7.25
CA GLU A 214 18.41 -14.81 -8.17
C GLU A 214 18.77 -16.27 -8.41
N ASN A 215 20.06 -16.59 -8.30
CA ASN A 215 20.61 -17.92 -8.56
C ASN A 215 20.90 -18.71 -7.28
N TYR A 216 20.53 -18.19 -6.10
CA TYR A 216 20.70 -18.91 -4.85
C TYR A 216 19.78 -20.13 -4.85
N SER A 217 20.34 -21.28 -4.46
CA SER A 217 19.59 -22.48 -4.12
C SER A 217 18.78 -22.28 -2.84
N ASP A 218 17.81 -23.16 -2.59
CA ASP A 218 16.98 -23.12 -1.38
C ASP A 218 17.82 -23.15 -0.08
N GLN A 219 18.94 -23.87 -0.10
CA GLN A 219 19.88 -23.90 1.03
C GLN A 219 20.60 -22.55 1.23
N GLU A 220 21.01 -21.92 0.13
CA GLU A 220 21.66 -20.60 0.17
C GLU A 220 20.67 -19.51 0.59
N ILE A 221 19.42 -19.54 0.09
CA ILE A 221 18.35 -18.65 0.54
C ILE A 221 18.09 -18.85 2.03
N THR A 222 18.02 -20.09 2.50
CA THR A 222 17.80 -20.39 3.92
C THR A 222 18.91 -19.80 4.80
N LEU A 223 20.17 -19.97 4.40
CA LEU A 223 21.33 -19.43 5.12
C LEU A 223 21.33 -17.90 5.10
N TYR A 224 21.05 -17.32 3.93
CA TYR A 224 20.95 -15.88 3.74
C TYR A 224 19.89 -15.29 4.68
N LEU A 225 18.68 -15.83 4.70
CA LEU A 225 17.61 -15.29 5.55
C LEU A 225 17.88 -15.48 7.05
N LYS A 226 18.56 -16.55 7.44
CA LYS A 226 19.05 -16.71 8.83
C LYS A 226 20.05 -15.62 9.20
N GLN A 227 20.93 -15.26 8.27
CA GLN A 227 21.94 -14.24 8.48
C GLN A 227 21.35 -12.82 8.53
N TYR A 228 20.27 -12.56 7.78
CA TYR A 228 19.72 -11.21 7.59
C TYR A 228 18.35 -10.98 8.25
N GLY A 229 18.14 -11.54 9.45
CA GLY A 229 17.03 -11.11 10.32
C GLY A 229 15.84 -12.09 10.47
N LEU A 230 15.80 -13.21 9.74
CA LEU A 230 14.74 -14.22 9.85
C LEU A 230 15.21 -15.53 10.50
N SER A 231 16.23 -15.47 11.36
CA SER A 231 16.80 -16.68 11.99
C SER A 231 15.79 -17.54 12.75
N GLU A 232 14.90 -16.92 13.53
CA GLU A 232 13.86 -17.62 14.31
C GLU A 232 12.85 -18.31 13.39
N VAL A 233 12.44 -17.62 12.33
CA VAL A 233 11.50 -18.08 11.31
C VAL A 233 12.06 -19.31 10.59
N MET A 234 13.32 -19.24 10.14
CA MET A 234 13.99 -20.31 9.41
C MET A 234 14.47 -21.47 10.29
N ASN A 235 14.27 -21.39 11.61
CA ASN A 235 14.47 -22.53 12.51
C ASN A 235 13.22 -23.43 12.60
N ASN A 236 12.09 -22.99 12.05
CA ASN A 236 10.95 -23.87 11.83
C ASN A 236 11.31 -24.94 10.78
N LYS A 237 10.90 -26.19 11.02
CA LYS A 237 11.27 -27.34 10.18
C LYS A 237 10.35 -27.56 8.98
N LYS A 238 9.22 -26.87 8.91
CA LYS A 238 8.23 -27.01 7.85
C LYS A 238 8.06 -25.66 7.15
N PHE A 239 8.87 -25.42 6.12
CA PHE A 239 8.66 -24.32 5.19
C PHE A 239 8.94 -24.77 3.76
N GLU A 240 8.29 -24.11 2.82
CA GLU A 240 8.51 -24.29 1.39
C GLU A 240 8.94 -22.96 0.77
N ILE A 241 9.88 -23.02 -0.16
CA ILE A 241 10.38 -21.84 -0.89
C ILE A 241 9.83 -21.88 -2.30
N PHE A 242 9.15 -20.81 -2.71
CA PHE A 242 8.63 -20.65 -4.06
C PHE A 242 9.40 -19.57 -4.82
N HIS A 243 9.44 -19.77 -6.12
CA HIS A 243 10.05 -18.87 -7.08
C HIS A 243 8.95 -18.36 -7.98
N PHE A 244 8.85 -17.04 -8.10
CA PHE A 244 7.88 -16.41 -8.99
C PHE A 244 8.47 -15.12 -9.56
N VAL A 245 7.81 -14.58 -10.57
CA VAL A 245 8.07 -13.23 -11.08
C VAL A 245 6.90 -12.34 -10.70
N ASP A 246 7.18 -11.12 -10.26
CA ASP A 246 6.13 -10.12 -10.08
C ASP A 246 5.64 -9.58 -11.43
N GLN A 247 4.66 -8.69 -11.40
CA GLN A 247 4.09 -8.11 -12.62
C GLN A 247 5.08 -7.26 -13.43
N ASP A 248 6.16 -6.81 -12.79
CA ASP A 248 7.22 -6.00 -13.41
C ASP A 248 8.35 -6.89 -13.95
N ALA A 249 8.12 -8.22 -13.98
CA ALA A 249 9.07 -9.26 -14.37
C ALA A 249 10.33 -9.33 -13.49
N ASN A 250 10.29 -8.81 -12.27
CA ASN A 250 11.37 -8.99 -11.31
C ASN A 250 11.30 -10.39 -10.70
N ALA A 251 12.46 -11.01 -10.52
CA ALA A 251 12.54 -12.28 -9.81
C ALA A 251 12.22 -12.06 -8.32
N CYS A 252 11.34 -12.88 -7.77
CA CYS A 252 10.97 -12.87 -6.35
C CYS A 252 11.17 -14.25 -5.71
N ARG A 253 11.15 -14.25 -4.38
CA ARG A 253 11.08 -15.45 -3.54
C ARG A 253 9.95 -15.30 -2.55
N SER A 254 9.24 -16.40 -2.29
CA SER A 254 8.36 -16.49 -1.13
C SER A 254 8.68 -17.71 -0.28
N ILE A 255 8.45 -17.59 1.02
CA ILE A 255 8.59 -18.69 1.97
C ILE A 255 7.27 -18.86 2.69
N ASN A 256 6.65 -20.03 2.52
CA ASN A 256 5.41 -20.36 3.20
C ASN A 256 5.73 -21.24 4.41
N ILE A 257 5.19 -20.86 5.56
CA ILE A 257 5.40 -21.54 6.83
C ILE A 257 4.04 -21.90 7.40
N VAL A 258 3.85 -23.19 7.68
CA VAL A 258 2.64 -23.65 8.37
C VAL A 258 2.78 -23.33 9.86
N VAL A 259 1.85 -22.51 10.37
CA VAL A 259 1.79 -22.10 11.79
C VAL A 259 0.54 -22.61 12.51
N GLY A 260 -0.47 -23.08 11.76
CA GLY A 260 -1.64 -23.76 12.29
C GLY A 260 -2.02 -24.93 11.37
N GLU A 261 -2.41 -26.04 11.97
CA GLU A 261 -2.93 -27.23 11.28
C GLU A 261 -4.39 -27.42 11.75
N PRO A 262 -5.28 -27.97 10.92
CA PRO A 262 -6.66 -28.25 11.33
C PRO A 262 -6.67 -29.21 12.53
N ASP A 263 -7.54 -28.94 13.51
CA ASP A 263 -7.76 -29.86 14.63
C ASP A 263 -8.37 -31.17 14.09
N ASP A 264 -7.67 -32.30 14.31
CA ASP A 264 -8.12 -33.67 13.95
C ASP A 264 -9.47 -34.06 14.59
#